data_AF-A0A3B8WXZ1-F1
#
_entry.id   AF-A0A3B8WXZ1-F1
#
_cell.length_a   1.000
_cell.length_b   1.000
_cell.length_c   1.000
_cell.angle_alpha   90.00
_cell.angle_beta   90.00
_cell.angle_gamma   90.00
#
_symmetry.space_group_name_H-M   'P 1'
#
loop_
_entity.id
_entity.type
_entity.pdbx_description
1 polymer ?
#
loop_
_entity_poly.entity_id
_entity_poly.type
_entity_poly.pdbx_seq_one_letter_code
_entity_poly.pdbx_strand_id
1 'polypeptide(L)' 'MVLVTGWLASALPDLKLQPAFLNQLPEKHPFAEVYNRYDPLFGGGNRMVIALHQPDGDIYT' A
#
# COMPACT_ATOMS: atom_id res chain seq x y z
N MET A 1 27.86 16.89 -14.94
CA MET A 1 26.68 16.01 -15.12
C MET A 1 26.75 14.76 -14.27
N VAL A 2 27.81 13.94 -14.35
CA VAL A 2 27.95 12.70 -13.56
C VAL A 2 27.79 12.90 -12.04
N LEU A 3 28.36 13.96 -11.45
CA LEU A 3 28.20 14.26 -10.03
C LEU A 3 26.76 14.59 -9.64
N VAL A 4 26.06 15.35 -10.48
CA VAL A 4 24.65 15.70 -10.27
C VAL A 4 23.77 14.46 -10.40
N THR A 5 24.06 13.60 -11.38
CA THR A 5 23.39 12.31 -11.57
C THR A 5 23.62 11.38 -10.36
N GLY A 6 24.84 11.31 -9.85
CA GLY A 6 25.17 10.51 -8.66
C GLY A 6 24.47 11.01 -7.40
N TRP A 7 24.36 12.33 -7.23
CA TRP A 7 23.61 12.93 -6.12
C TRP A 7 22.10 12.66 -6.22
N LEU A 8 21.51 12.67 -7.42
CA LEU A 8 20.11 12.28 -7.60
C LEU A 8 19.89 10.79 -7.35
N ALA A 9 20.85 9.94 -7.76
CA ALA A 9 20.77 8.50 -7.58
C ALA A 9 20.87 8.07 -6.10
N SER A 10 21.46 8.90 -5.22
CA SER A 10 21.52 8.57 -3.79
C SER A 10 20.15 8.53 -3.11
N ALA A 11 19.11 9.10 -3.73
CA ALA A 11 17.73 9.07 -3.23
C ALA A 11 16.97 7.77 -3.59
N LEU A 12 17.55 6.88 -4.41
CA LEU A 12 16.90 5.63 -4.84
C LEU A 12 16.48 4.71 -3.68
N PRO A 13 17.27 4.53 -2.59
CA PRO A 13 16.89 3.66 -1.48
C PRO A 13 15.63 4.11 -0.73
N ASP A 14 15.32 5.41 -0.76
CA ASP A 14 14.15 5.98 -0.07
C ASP A 14 12.85 5.86 -0.88
N LEU A 15 12.93 5.34 -2.11
CA LEU A 15 11.77 5.16 -2.98
C LEU A 15 10.87 4.04 -2.44
N LYS A 16 9.71 4.42 -1.91
CA LYS A 16 8.70 3.49 -1.40
C LYS A 16 7.56 3.33 -2.41
N LEU A 17 7.23 2.08 -2.74
CA LEU A 17 6.02 1.77 -3.49
C LEU A 17 4.80 2.03 -2.59
N GLN A 18 3.95 2.97 -2.98
CA GLN A 18 2.70 3.29 -2.28
C GLN A 18 1.52 2.89 -3.17
N PRO A 19 0.98 1.66 -3.04
CA PRO A 19 -0.16 1.20 -3.82
C PRO A 19 -1.52 1.69 -3.28
N ALA A 20 -1.53 2.62 -2.32
CA ALA A 20 -2.76 3.12 -1.72
C ALA A 20 -3.54 3.96 -2.74
N PHE A 21 -4.67 3.43 -3.21
CA PHE A 21 -5.59 4.09 -4.13
C PHE A 21 -5.96 5.51 -3.67
N LEU A 22 -6.12 5.70 -2.35
CA LEU A 22 -6.43 7.00 -1.74
C LEU A 22 -5.35 8.05 -2.01
N ASN A 23 -4.08 7.67 -2.12
CA ASN A 23 -2.98 8.59 -2.40
C ASN A 23 -2.94 9.06 -3.87
N GLN A 24 -3.74 8.43 -4.74
CA GLN A 24 -3.87 8.81 -6.15
C GLN A 24 -5.03 9.79 -6.39
N LEU A 25 -5.91 9.97 -5.41
CA LEU A 25 -7.07 10.85 -5.51
C LEU A 25 -6.71 12.27 -5.06
N PRO A 26 -7.37 13.30 -5.63
CA PRO A 26 -7.18 14.68 -5.16
C PRO A 26 -7.65 14.81 -3.72
N GLU A 27 -6.75 15.22 -2.83
CA GLU A 27 -7.01 15.32 -1.40
C GLU A 27 -8.15 16.29 -1.06
N LYS A 28 -8.35 17.32 -1.89
CA LYS A 28 -9.40 18.35 -1.73
C LYS A 28 -10.72 18.02 -2.43
N HIS A 29 -10.93 16.77 -2.82
CA HIS A 29 -12.19 16.37 -3.43
C HIS A 29 -13.26 16.11 -2.35
N PRO A 30 -14.50 16.65 -2.46
CA PRO A 30 -15.53 16.47 -1.43
C PRO A 30 -15.80 15.02 -1.02
N PHE A 31 -15.75 14.07 -1.97
CA PHE A 31 -15.88 12.65 -1.67
C PHE A 31 -14.69 12.05 -0.92
N ALA A 32 -13.46 12.53 -1.17
CA ALA A 32 -12.27 12.08 -0.45
C ALA A 32 -12.30 12.55 1.01
N GLU A 33 -12.78 13.78 1.26
CA GLU A 33 -12.97 14.29 2.63
C GLU A 33 -14.01 13.49 3.41
N VAL A 34 -15.14 13.16 2.77
CA VAL A 34 -16.18 12.32 3.37
C VAL A 34 -15.64 10.92 3.65
N TYR A 35 -14.95 10.30 2.68
CA TYR A 35 -14.31 9.00 2.87
C TYR A 35 -13.35 9.02 4.06
N ASN A 36 -12.40 9.97 4.10
CA ASN A 36 -11.39 10.08 5.15
C ASN A 36 -12.00 10.33 6.54
N ARG A 37 -13.15 11.00 6.62
CA ARG A 37 -13.87 11.23 7.89
C ARG A 37 -14.44 9.95 8.48
N TYR A 38 -14.90 9.02 7.64
CA TYR A 38 -15.61 7.82 8.07
C TYR A 38 -14.76 6.54 8.00
N ASP A 39 -13.67 6.52 7.23
CA ASP A 39 -12.73 5.40 7.11
C ASP A 39 -12.21 4.89 8.47
N PRO A 40 -11.81 5.74 9.44
CA PRO A 40 -11.38 5.26 10.76
C PRO A 40 -12.51 4.63 11.58
N LEU A 41 -13.77 4.97 11.31
CA LEU A 41 -14.95 4.50 12.04
C LEU A 41 -15.47 3.16 11.51
N PHE A 42 -15.34 2.93 10.21
CA PHE A 42 -15.86 1.76 9.51
C PHE A 42 -14.75 0.95 8.83
N GLY A 43 -13.51 1.08 9.29
CA GLY A 43 -12.32 0.53 8.64
C GLY A 43 -12.31 -1.00 8.44
N GLY A 44 -11.14 -1.55 8.12
CA GLY A 44 -10.99 -3.00 7.90
C GLY A 44 -11.09 -3.46 6.44
N GLY A 45 -10.93 -2.55 5.48
CA GLY A 45 -10.88 -2.90 4.05
C GLY A 45 -9.67 -3.78 3.67
N ASN A 46 -8.59 -3.74 4.44
CA ASN A 46 -7.41 -4.57 4.20
C ASN A 46 -7.59 -5.95 4.84
N ARG A 47 -7.82 -6.96 4.01
CA ARG A 47 -7.88 -8.37 4.44
C ARG A 47 -6.64 -9.13 3.97
N MET A 48 -5.90 -9.69 4.92
CA MET A 48 -4.90 -10.71 4.61
C MET A 48 -5.62 -12.05 4.42
N VAL A 49 -5.44 -12.67 3.25
CA VAL A 49 -5.94 -14.03 2.99
C VAL A 49 -4.72 -14.95 2.91
N ILE A 50 -4.66 -15.95 3.79
CA ILE A 50 -3.65 -17.00 3.76
C ILE A 50 -4.31 -18.25 3.17
N ALA A 51 -3.80 -18.73 2.05
CA ALA A 51 -4.22 -20.00 1.47
C ALA A 51 -3.19 -21.08 1.87
N LEU A 52 -3.66 -22.11 2.57
CA LEU A 52 -2.85 -23.28 2.93
C LEU A 52 -3.19 -24.41 1.95
N HIS A 53 -2.17 -25.00 1.35
CA HIS A 53 -2.32 -26.15 0.45
C HIS A 53 -1.37 -27.26 0.88
N GLN A 54 -1.93 -28.43 1.18
CA GLN A 54 -1.21 -29.66 1.47
C GLN A 54 -1.42 -30.60 0.27
N PRO A 55 -0.41 -30.83 -0.58
CA PRO A 55 -0.53 -31.71 -1.74
C PRO A 55 -0.75 -33.17 -1.35
N ASP A 56 -0.10 -33.62 -0.26
CA ASP A 56 -0.18 -34.98 0.27
C ASP A 56 -0.30 -34.95 1.81
N GLY A 57 -1.32 -35.59 2.38
CA GLY A 57 -1.58 -35.67 3.82
C GLY A 57 -2.71 -34.75 4.33
N ASP A 58 -2.77 -34.55 5.65
CA ASP A 58 -3.90 -33.94 6.34
C ASP A 58 -3.46 -32.63 7.01
N ILE A 59 -4.38 -31.69 7.25
CA ILE A 59 -4.05 -30.41 7.92
C ILE A 59 -3.55 -30.63 9.37
N TYR A 60 -3.79 -31.81 9.94
CA TYR A 60 -3.51 -32.15 11.34
C TYR A 60 -2.55 -33.33 11.52
N THR A 61 -1.99 -33.94 10.46
CA THR A 61 -1.04 -35.06 10.57
C THR A 61 0.00 -35.02 9.47
#